data_AF-L7F7K6-F1
#
_entry.id   AF-L7F7K6-F1
#
_cell.length_a   1.000
_cell.length_b   1.000
_cell.length_c   1.000
_cell.angle_alpha   90.00
_cell.angle_beta   90.00
_cell.angle_gamma   90.00
#
_symmetry.space_group_name_H-M   'P 1'
#
loop_
_entity.id
_entity.type
_entity.pdbx_description
1 polymer ?
#
loop_
_entity_poly.entity_id
_entity_poly.type
_entity_poly.pdbx_seq_one_letter_code
_entity_poly.pdbx_strand_id
1 'polypeptide(L)'
;MRTSEFAAWTRRFEDEREHRRAQGDPDWGQGATLHPAVWAGIQRFQVGEDGDGANLIGKADEAGDADYARAVRLFVAEEQNHARLLARLLAAGGMPTLDGHWSDTVFVRLRRLMGLRMELLVLMIAEVVALRYYRALRDGTEDPLTADVAGRILSDEERHVPFHCERLHASVAELPRAMRRPVMTLWRLLLLAVTLVVAADHGRALRRLGLGRLRFVTDVVTSSGAVVSAVLAPRPDTWTKEG
;
A
#
# COMPACT_ATOMS: atom_id res chain seq x y z
N MET A 1 26.39 19.83 -3.84
CA MET A 1 25.94 18.48 -3.46
C MET A 1 24.51 18.33 -3.90
N ARG A 2 24.20 17.43 -4.85
CA ARG A 2 22.82 17.07 -5.13
C ARG A 2 22.35 16.23 -3.95
N THR A 3 21.46 16.76 -3.13
CA THR A 3 20.63 15.99 -2.21
C THR A 3 20.09 14.81 -3.03
N SER A 4 20.33 13.56 -2.59
CA SER A 4 19.79 12.39 -3.27
C SER A 4 18.25 12.55 -3.37
N GLU A 5 17.62 12.08 -4.43
CA GLU A 5 16.16 12.21 -4.58
C GLU A 5 15.43 11.54 -3.37
N PHE A 6 16.03 10.52 -2.77
CA PHE A 6 15.56 9.86 -1.55
C PHE A 6 15.72 10.67 -0.25
N ALA A 7 16.62 11.66 -0.20
CA ALA A 7 16.67 12.58 0.93
C ALA A 7 15.41 13.46 1.02
N ALA A 8 14.80 13.79 -0.14
CA ALA A 8 13.51 14.48 -0.15
C ALA A 8 12.38 13.57 0.35
N TRP A 9 12.39 12.29 -0.06
CA TRP A 9 11.46 11.29 0.47
C TRP A 9 11.60 11.08 1.97
N THR A 10 12.83 10.98 2.47
CA THR A 10 13.11 10.88 3.91
C THR A 10 12.48 12.03 4.68
N ARG A 11 12.67 13.27 4.21
CA ARG A 11 12.03 14.44 4.83
C ARG A 11 10.51 14.36 4.82
N ARG A 12 9.89 13.98 3.69
CA ARG A 12 8.42 13.83 3.61
C ARG A 12 7.88 12.83 4.62
N PHE A 13 8.54 11.68 4.78
CA PHE A 13 8.16 10.70 5.79
C PHE A 13 8.39 11.19 7.23
N GLU A 14 9.45 11.96 7.48
CA GLU A 14 9.67 12.57 8.79
C GLU A 14 8.63 13.64 9.11
N ASP A 15 8.28 14.49 8.15
CA ASP A 15 7.24 15.51 8.27
C ASP A 15 5.88 14.86 8.55
N GLU A 16 5.53 13.79 7.82
CA GLU A 16 4.29 13.04 8.04
C GLU A 16 4.26 12.38 9.43
N ARG A 17 5.39 11.82 9.88
CA ARG A 17 5.48 11.26 11.23
C ARG A 17 5.20 12.31 12.30
N GLU A 18 5.74 13.53 12.17
CA GLU A 18 5.46 14.61 13.12
C GLU A 18 4.03 15.13 12.99
N HIS A 19 3.48 15.21 11.77
CA HIS A 19 2.07 15.55 11.54
C HIS A 19 1.12 14.57 12.25
N ARG A 20 1.34 13.27 12.06
CA ARG A 20 0.57 12.19 12.71
C ARG A 20 0.67 12.25 14.23
N ARG A 21 1.86 12.53 14.78
CA ARG A 21 2.05 12.72 16.23
C ARG A 21 1.25 13.90 16.77
N ALA A 22 1.20 15.00 16.04
CA ALA A 22 0.43 16.19 16.43
C ALA A 22 -1.09 15.96 16.29
N GLN A 23 -1.53 15.24 15.26
CA GLN A 23 -2.95 14.90 15.05
C GLN A 23 -3.48 13.93 16.13
N GLY A 24 -2.64 12.99 16.58
CA GLY A 24 -3.04 11.96 17.53
C GLY A 24 -3.90 10.86 16.89
N ASP A 25 -4.36 9.93 17.73
CA ASP A 25 -5.17 8.79 17.28
C ASP A 25 -6.64 9.18 17.01
N PRO A 26 -7.35 8.41 16.17
CA PRO A 26 -8.81 8.46 16.07
C PRO A 26 -9.49 8.33 17.44
N ASP A 27 -10.69 8.90 17.55
CA ASP A 27 -11.53 8.76 18.73
C ASP A 27 -12.16 7.36 18.80
N TRP A 28 -11.41 6.41 19.35
CA TRP A 28 -11.85 5.01 19.52
C TRP A 28 -13.09 4.86 20.39
N GLY A 29 -13.44 5.88 21.19
CA GLY A 29 -14.62 5.86 22.08
C GLY A 29 -15.94 5.86 21.34
N GLN A 30 -15.95 6.23 20.06
CA GLN A 30 -17.15 6.20 19.21
C GLN A 30 -17.65 4.78 18.94
N GLY A 31 -16.77 3.78 19.04
CA GLY A 31 -17.02 2.44 18.55
C GLY A 31 -17.17 2.41 17.03
N ALA A 32 -17.38 1.22 16.47
CA ALA A 32 -17.66 1.07 15.04
C ALA A 32 -18.73 0.00 14.81
N THR A 33 -19.67 0.26 13.89
CA THR A 33 -20.69 -0.72 13.50
C THR A 33 -20.71 -0.91 12.01
N LEU A 34 -20.19 -2.05 11.55
CA LEU A 34 -20.13 -2.40 10.13
C LEU A 34 -20.84 -3.72 9.86
N HIS A 35 -21.21 -3.92 8.59
CA HIS A 35 -21.73 -5.20 8.13
C HIS A 35 -20.66 -6.29 8.27
N PRO A 36 -20.99 -7.54 8.68
CA PRO A 36 -20.01 -8.61 8.91
C PRO A 36 -19.05 -8.88 7.74
N ALA A 37 -19.54 -8.75 6.51
CA ALA A 37 -18.69 -8.87 5.31
C ALA A 37 -17.59 -7.80 5.24
N VAL A 38 -17.86 -6.58 5.70
CA VAL A 38 -16.86 -5.49 5.74
C VAL A 38 -15.84 -5.77 6.82
N TRP A 39 -16.26 -6.23 8.00
CA TRP A 39 -15.35 -6.67 9.06
C TRP A 39 -14.40 -7.76 8.59
N ALA A 40 -14.93 -8.77 7.89
CA ALA A 40 -14.11 -9.83 7.32
C ALA A 40 -13.05 -9.29 6.34
N GLY A 41 -13.36 -8.22 5.60
CA GLY A 41 -12.38 -7.55 4.73
C GLY A 41 -11.29 -6.84 5.52
N ILE A 42 -11.68 -6.04 6.52
CA ILE A 42 -10.74 -5.30 7.39
C ILE A 42 -9.78 -6.26 8.09
N GLN A 43 -10.28 -7.39 8.59
CA GLN A 43 -9.48 -8.44 9.21
C GLN A 43 -8.39 -8.99 8.29
N ARG A 44 -8.66 -9.17 6.99
CA ARG A 44 -7.67 -9.67 6.03
C ARG A 44 -6.63 -8.62 5.68
N PHE A 45 -7.07 -7.37 5.45
CA PHE A 45 -6.15 -6.27 5.21
C PHE A 45 -5.23 -6.04 6.41
N GLN A 46 -5.75 -6.13 7.65
CA GLN A 46 -4.93 -6.00 8.86
C GLN A 46 -3.76 -7.00 8.91
N VAL A 47 -3.97 -8.26 8.52
CA VAL A 47 -2.88 -9.25 8.47
C VAL A 47 -1.89 -8.93 7.35
N GLY A 48 -2.37 -8.41 6.23
CA GLY A 48 -1.53 -7.94 5.13
C GLY A 48 -0.53 -6.85 5.57
N GLU A 49 -0.99 -5.91 6.40
CA GLU A 49 -0.17 -4.79 6.90
C GLU A 49 0.78 -5.18 8.05
N ASP A 50 0.56 -6.32 8.73
CA ASP A 50 1.32 -6.72 9.94
C ASP A 50 2.73 -7.28 9.64
N GLY A 51 3.32 -6.86 8.52
CA GLY A 51 4.65 -7.28 8.12
C GLY A 51 5.76 -6.54 8.88
N ASP A 52 6.74 -7.28 9.43
CA ASP A 52 7.88 -6.70 10.16
C ASP A 52 8.82 -5.80 9.31
N GLY A 53 8.72 -5.87 7.98
CA GLY A 53 9.56 -5.11 7.06
C GLY A 53 11.05 -5.50 7.03
N ALA A 54 11.49 -6.48 7.83
CA ALA A 54 12.91 -6.74 8.08
C ALA A 54 13.68 -7.11 6.81
N ASN A 55 13.07 -7.90 5.94
CA ASN A 55 13.66 -8.30 4.67
C ASN A 55 13.80 -7.10 3.70
N LEU A 56 12.80 -6.21 3.63
CA LEU A 56 12.85 -5.01 2.80
C LEU A 56 13.94 -4.06 3.30
N ILE A 57 14.05 -3.87 4.63
CA ILE A 57 15.10 -3.06 5.26
C ILE A 57 16.49 -3.61 4.93
N GLY A 58 16.70 -4.92 5.09
CA GLY A 58 17.99 -5.55 4.79
C GLY A 58 18.41 -5.33 3.33
N LYS A 59 17.49 -5.55 2.38
CA LYS A 59 17.77 -5.30 0.96
C LYS A 59 17.94 -3.82 0.61
N ALA A 60 17.31 -2.92 1.37
CA ALA A 60 17.52 -1.48 1.21
C ALA A 60 18.89 -1.04 1.71
N ASP A 61 19.38 -1.63 2.81
CA ASP A 61 20.75 -1.41 3.30
C ASP A 61 21.79 -1.93 2.31
N GLU A 62 21.59 -3.15 1.77
CA GLU A 62 22.45 -3.74 0.73
C GLU A 62 22.50 -2.91 -0.56
N ALA A 63 21.46 -2.11 -0.85
CA ALA A 63 21.44 -1.23 -2.00
C ALA A 63 22.41 -0.03 -1.90
N GLY A 64 22.94 0.26 -0.70
CA GLY A 64 24.01 1.24 -0.50
C GLY A 64 23.62 2.71 -0.55
N ASP A 65 22.32 3.04 -0.61
CA ASP A 65 21.81 4.41 -0.51
C ASP A 65 21.25 4.65 0.90
N ALA A 66 21.97 5.45 1.70
CA ALA A 66 21.63 5.70 3.10
C ALA A 66 20.31 6.46 3.26
N ASP A 67 19.99 7.38 2.35
CA ASP A 67 18.73 8.13 2.39
C ASP A 67 17.57 7.21 2.02
N TYR A 68 17.74 6.34 1.01
CA TYR A 68 16.73 5.34 0.67
C TYR A 68 16.49 4.37 1.84
N ALA A 69 17.55 3.84 2.44
CA ALA A 69 17.43 2.93 3.55
C ALA A 69 16.77 3.57 4.77
N ARG A 70 17.00 4.88 4.99
CA ARG A 70 16.29 5.65 6.01
C ARG A 70 14.80 5.81 5.68
N ALA A 71 14.46 6.19 4.44
CA ALA A 71 13.08 6.31 3.98
C ALA A 71 12.33 4.97 4.11
N VAL A 72 12.94 3.84 3.75
CA VAL A 72 12.34 2.50 3.90
C VAL A 72 12.01 2.17 5.35
N ARG A 73 12.88 2.52 6.31
CA ARG A 73 12.58 2.30 7.74
C ARG A 73 11.40 3.15 8.22
N LEU A 74 11.27 4.37 7.70
CA LEU A 74 10.14 5.24 8.03
C LEU A 74 8.84 4.69 7.41
N PHE A 75 8.87 4.31 6.13
CA PHE A 75 7.78 3.60 5.44
C PHE A 75 7.31 2.37 6.23
N VAL A 76 8.23 1.48 6.63
CA VAL A 76 7.88 0.28 7.43
C VAL A 76 7.20 0.66 8.76
N ALA A 77 7.59 1.79 9.38
CA ALA A 77 6.92 2.26 10.58
C ALA A 77 5.50 2.80 10.31
N GLU A 78 5.22 3.30 9.11
CA GLU A 78 3.86 3.71 8.68
C GLU A 78 2.98 2.49 8.46
N GLU A 79 3.49 1.47 7.76
CA GLU A 79 2.81 0.18 7.54
C GLU A 79 2.44 -0.50 8.87
N GLN A 80 3.39 -0.54 9.82
CA GLN A 80 3.12 -1.04 11.18
C GLN A 80 2.05 -0.21 11.90
N ASN A 81 1.99 1.09 11.63
CA ASN A 81 0.94 1.94 12.16
C ASN A 81 -0.42 1.66 11.48
N HIS A 82 -0.48 1.28 10.20
CA HIS A 82 -1.71 0.84 9.55
C HIS A 82 -2.26 -0.43 10.21
N ALA A 83 -1.40 -1.44 10.40
CA ALA A 83 -1.76 -2.66 11.12
C ALA A 83 -2.34 -2.35 12.51
N ARG A 84 -1.70 -1.43 13.26
CA ARG A 84 -2.17 -0.95 14.56
C ARG A 84 -3.54 -0.27 14.47
N LEU A 85 -3.75 0.63 13.50
CA LEU A 85 -5.01 1.35 13.33
C LEU A 85 -6.15 0.37 13.01
N LEU A 86 -5.92 -0.60 12.12
CA LEU A 86 -6.91 -1.62 11.77
C LEU A 86 -7.22 -2.54 12.95
N ALA A 87 -6.20 -2.96 13.72
CA ALA A 87 -6.41 -3.75 14.92
C ALA A 87 -7.28 -3.00 15.97
N ARG A 88 -7.07 -1.69 16.14
CA ARG A 88 -7.89 -0.88 17.03
C ARG A 88 -9.30 -0.64 16.50
N LEU A 89 -9.47 -0.49 15.19
CA LEU A 89 -10.79 -0.41 14.56
C LEU A 89 -11.58 -1.70 14.76
N LEU A 90 -10.92 -2.87 14.61
CA LEU A 90 -11.52 -4.17 14.90
C LEU A 90 -11.95 -4.27 16.38
N ALA A 91 -11.07 -3.87 17.30
CA ALA A 91 -11.40 -3.84 18.73
C ALA A 91 -12.58 -2.92 19.05
N ALA A 92 -12.65 -1.74 18.43
CA ALA A 92 -13.76 -0.79 18.57
C ALA A 92 -15.10 -1.35 18.04
N GLY A 93 -15.05 -2.28 17.08
CA GLY A 93 -16.20 -3.03 16.57
C GLY A 93 -16.48 -4.36 17.29
N GLY A 94 -15.71 -4.71 18.33
CA GLY A 94 -15.82 -5.99 19.04
C GLY A 94 -15.39 -7.20 18.20
N MET A 95 -14.58 -6.99 17.17
CA MET A 95 -14.09 -8.03 16.27
C MET A 95 -12.63 -8.40 16.61
N PRO A 96 -12.25 -9.69 16.54
CA PRO A 96 -10.87 -10.10 16.73
C PRO A 96 -10.02 -9.81 15.49
N THR A 97 -8.70 -9.71 15.66
CA THR A 97 -7.74 -9.86 14.55
C THR A 97 -7.69 -11.32 14.08
N LEU A 98 -7.11 -11.57 12.92
CA LEU A 98 -6.81 -12.94 12.48
C LEU A 98 -5.36 -13.25 12.84
N ASP A 99 -5.10 -14.48 13.29
CA ASP A 99 -3.74 -14.96 13.57
C ASP A 99 -2.89 -15.15 12.30
N GLY A 100 -3.55 -15.14 11.13
CA GLY A 100 -2.94 -15.22 9.81
C GLY A 100 -3.93 -15.60 8.71
N HIS A 101 -3.65 -15.24 7.46
CA HIS A 101 -4.35 -15.75 6.29
C HIS A 101 -3.36 -16.41 5.31
N TRP A 102 -3.78 -17.49 4.66
CA TRP A 102 -2.90 -18.29 3.79
C TRP A 102 -2.38 -17.50 2.58
N SER A 103 -3.16 -16.51 2.09
CA SER A 103 -2.73 -15.58 1.05
C SER A 103 -1.51 -14.79 1.50
N ASP A 104 -1.44 -14.44 2.78
CA ASP A 104 -0.40 -13.58 3.33
C ASP A 104 0.89 -14.37 3.46
N THR A 105 0.82 -15.65 3.82
CA THR A 105 1.97 -16.56 3.74
C THR A 105 2.53 -16.65 2.32
N VAL A 106 1.66 -16.69 1.30
CA VAL A 106 2.09 -16.72 -0.11
C VAL A 106 2.67 -15.37 -0.54
N PHE A 107 2.03 -14.25 -0.17
CA PHE A 107 2.53 -12.90 -0.45
C PHE A 107 3.87 -12.63 0.22
N VAL A 108 4.01 -12.95 1.50
CA VAL A 108 5.26 -12.86 2.26
C VAL A 108 6.33 -13.73 1.61
N ARG A 109 5.99 -14.96 1.21
CA ARG A 109 6.95 -15.84 0.53
C ARG A 109 7.37 -15.29 -0.82
N LEU A 110 6.43 -14.81 -1.66
CA LEU A 110 6.72 -14.19 -2.96
C LEU A 110 7.55 -12.91 -2.82
N ARG A 111 7.24 -12.06 -1.83
CA ARG A 111 7.94 -10.82 -1.50
C ARG A 111 9.39 -11.09 -1.05
N ARG A 112 9.62 -12.20 -0.34
CA ARG A 112 10.95 -12.63 0.11
C ARG A 112 11.82 -13.23 -1.00
N LEU A 113 11.29 -13.47 -2.21
CA LEU A 113 12.08 -13.98 -3.34
C LEU A 113 12.95 -12.89 -3.99
N MET A 114 14.17 -13.27 -4.38
CA MET A 114 15.13 -12.59 -5.28
C MET A 114 15.18 -11.06 -5.30
N GLY A 115 16.10 -10.48 -4.52
CA GLY A 115 16.58 -9.10 -4.66
C GLY A 115 15.53 -8.01 -4.38
N LEU A 116 15.98 -6.75 -4.33
CA LEU A 116 15.12 -5.62 -3.95
C LEU A 116 14.05 -5.32 -5.02
N ARG A 117 14.40 -5.43 -6.32
CA ARG A 117 13.49 -5.13 -7.43
C ARG A 117 12.23 -6.00 -7.42
N MET A 118 12.37 -7.31 -7.22
CA MET A 118 11.21 -8.22 -7.19
C MET A 118 10.33 -7.93 -5.97
N GLU A 119 10.95 -7.73 -4.82
CA GLU A 119 10.24 -7.37 -3.59
C GLU A 119 9.42 -6.09 -3.77
N LEU A 120 10.00 -5.04 -4.37
CA LEU A 120 9.28 -3.81 -4.67
C LEU A 120 8.19 -3.98 -5.73
N LEU A 121 8.39 -4.83 -6.75
CA LEU A 121 7.35 -5.13 -7.73
C LEU A 121 6.15 -5.84 -7.10
N VAL A 122 6.39 -6.78 -6.19
CA VAL A 122 5.33 -7.48 -5.45
C VAL A 122 4.65 -6.54 -4.45
N LEU A 123 5.43 -5.76 -3.70
CA LEU A 123 4.92 -4.77 -2.75
C LEU A 123 4.03 -3.74 -3.47
N MET A 124 4.46 -3.20 -4.62
CA MET A 124 3.66 -2.27 -5.43
C MET A 124 2.29 -2.84 -5.85
N ILE A 125 2.14 -4.16 -5.98
CA ILE A 125 0.82 -4.76 -6.23
C ILE A 125 -0.10 -4.56 -5.02
N ALA A 126 0.44 -4.77 -3.81
CA ALA A 126 -0.30 -4.58 -2.56
C ALA A 126 -0.73 -3.12 -2.42
N GLU A 127 0.21 -2.17 -2.55
CA GLU A 127 -0.04 -0.72 -2.49
C GLU A 127 -1.17 -0.25 -3.43
N VAL A 128 -1.13 -0.69 -4.70
CA VAL A 128 -2.14 -0.28 -5.69
C VAL A 128 -3.52 -0.86 -5.36
N VAL A 129 -3.57 -2.07 -4.81
CA VAL A 129 -4.81 -2.71 -4.36
C VAL A 129 -5.34 -2.05 -3.09
N ALA A 130 -4.46 -1.80 -2.11
CA ALA A 130 -4.74 -1.13 -0.84
C ALA A 130 -5.30 0.28 -1.07
N LEU A 131 -4.65 1.10 -1.90
CA LEU A 131 -5.11 2.42 -2.29
C LEU A 131 -6.55 2.43 -2.86
N ARG A 132 -6.95 1.37 -3.57
CA ARG A 132 -8.33 1.24 -4.09
C ARG A 132 -9.29 0.70 -3.05
N TYR A 133 -8.84 -0.22 -2.21
CA TYR A 133 -9.63 -0.77 -1.12
C TYR A 133 -9.94 0.28 -0.05
N TYR A 134 -8.95 1.01 0.44
CA TYR A 134 -9.14 2.04 1.47
C TYR A 134 -9.96 3.22 0.96
N ARG A 135 -9.85 3.58 -0.33
CA ARG A 135 -10.77 4.55 -0.94
C ARG A 135 -12.22 4.03 -0.93
N ALA A 136 -12.44 2.78 -1.31
CA ALA A 136 -13.77 2.18 -1.25
C ALA A 136 -14.31 2.09 0.20
N LEU A 137 -13.44 1.79 1.17
CA LEU A 137 -13.82 1.74 2.58
C LEU A 137 -14.18 3.11 3.13
N ARG A 138 -13.35 4.13 2.89
CA ARG A 138 -13.56 5.52 3.30
C ARG A 138 -14.84 6.10 2.72
N ASP A 139 -15.03 5.95 1.40
CA ASP A 139 -16.12 6.61 0.67
C ASP A 139 -17.45 5.83 0.77
N GLY A 140 -17.38 4.53 1.05
CA GLY A 140 -18.53 3.62 1.04
C GLY A 140 -19.11 3.28 2.42
N THR A 141 -18.46 3.70 3.50
CA THR A 141 -18.96 3.48 4.87
C THR A 141 -19.75 4.69 5.37
N GLU A 142 -20.78 4.46 6.18
CA GLU A 142 -21.48 5.51 6.93
C GLU A 142 -20.90 5.66 8.36
N ASP A 143 -20.03 4.75 8.78
CA ASP A 143 -19.39 4.75 10.10
C ASP A 143 -18.21 5.75 10.13
N PRO A 144 -18.27 6.81 10.96
CA PRO A 144 -17.29 7.89 10.93
C PRO A 144 -15.89 7.47 11.39
N LEU A 145 -15.80 6.58 12.38
CA LEU A 145 -14.51 6.04 12.85
C LEU A 145 -13.83 5.24 11.75
N THR A 146 -14.59 4.38 11.05
CA THR A 146 -14.09 3.61 9.91
C THR A 146 -13.64 4.53 8.77
N ALA A 147 -14.40 5.58 8.48
CA ALA A 147 -14.04 6.56 7.46
C ALA A 147 -12.74 7.31 7.80
N ASP A 148 -12.55 7.73 9.06
CA ASP A 148 -11.32 8.39 9.52
C ASP A 148 -10.12 7.44 9.41
N VAL A 149 -10.22 6.22 9.93
CA VAL A 149 -9.15 5.22 9.86
C VAL A 149 -8.76 4.92 8.41
N ALA A 150 -9.74 4.66 7.54
CA ALA A 150 -9.49 4.39 6.13
C ALA A 150 -8.91 5.60 5.40
N GLY A 151 -9.33 6.82 5.77
CA GLY A 151 -8.81 8.07 5.19
C GLY A 151 -7.35 8.33 5.54
N ARG A 152 -6.95 8.05 6.79
CA ARG A 152 -5.56 8.18 7.22
C ARG A 152 -4.64 7.20 6.50
N ILE A 153 -5.02 5.93 6.45
CA ILE A 153 -4.26 4.90 5.73
C ILE A 153 -4.18 5.25 4.25
N LEU A 154 -5.31 5.61 3.62
CA LEU A 154 -5.33 6.01 2.21
C LEU A 154 -4.38 7.18 1.90
N SER A 155 -4.23 8.15 2.82
CA SER A 155 -3.30 9.27 2.61
C SER A 155 -1.84 8.81 2.58
N ASP A 156 -1.47 7.85 3.44
CA ASP A 156 -0.12 7.24 3.45
C ASP A 156 0.14 6.48 2.13
N GLU A 157 -0.82 5.64 1.71
CA GLU A 157 -0.76 4.87 0.46
C GLU A 157 -0.56 5.74 -0.79
N GLU A 158 -1.19 6.92 -0.82
CA GLU A 158 -1.03 7.91 -1.89
C GLU A 158 0.41 8.45 -2.00
N ARG A 159 1.19 8.40 -0.91
CA ARG A 159 2.63 8.75 -0.88
C ARG A 159 3.54 7.54 -1.17
N HIS A 160 3.16 6.35 -0.75
CA HIS A 160 3.96 5.14 -0.91
C HIS A 160 4.13 4.76 -2.39
N VAL A 161 3.07 4.83 -3.18
CA VAL A 161 3.11 4.53 -4.62
C VAL A 161 4.17 5.36 -5.37
N PRO A 162 4.20 6.70 -5.31
CA PRO A 162 5.24 7.48 -5.98
C PRO A 162 6.66 7.21 -5.44
N PHE A 163 6.82 7.00 -4.12
CA PHE A 163 8.11 6.61 -3.52
C PHE A 163 8.67 5.33 -4.14
N HIS A 164 7.83 4.28 -4.25
CA HIS A 164 8.25 3.02 -4.85
C HIS A 164 8.41 3.10 -6.36
N CYS A 165 7.63 3.93 -7.06
CA CYS A 165 7.80 4.17 -8.49
C CYS A 165 9.20 4.74 -8.80
N GLU A 166 9.69 5.68 -7.99
CA GLU A 166 11.01 6.29 -8.15
C GLU A 166 12.14 5.27 -7.96
N ARG A 167 12.05 4.44 -6.91
CA ARG A 167 13.04 3.37 -6.69
C ARG A 167 12.98 2.28 -7.76
N LEU A 168 11.78 1.90 -8.21
CA LEU A 168 11.58 0.94 -9.29
C LEU A 168 12.08 1.50 -10.63
N HIS A 169 11.96 2.81 -10.87
CA HIS A 169 12.52 3.44 -12.06
C HIS A 169 14.03 3.21 -12.14
N ALA A 170 14.77 3.52 -11.07
CA ALA A 170 16.21 3.26 -11.00
C ALA A 170 16.52 1.77 -11.22
N SER A 171 15.77 0.88 -10.55
CA SER A 171 15.97 -0.58 -10.64
C SER A 171 15.66 -1.14 -12.04
N VAL A 172 14.66 -0.63 -12.74
CA VAL A 172 14.28 -1.07 -14.09
C VAL A 172 15.20 -0.44 -15.15
N ALA A 173 15.77 0.73 -14.88
CA ALA A 173 16.75 1.36 -15.75
C ALA A 173 18.04 0.52 -15.91
N GLU A 174 18.39 -0.29 -14.91
CA GLU A 174 19.51 -1.26 -14.97
C GLU A 174 19.26 -2.41 -15.95
N LEU A 175 18.00 -2.70 -16.30
CA LEU A 175 17.67 -3.76 -17.24
C LEU A 175 17.95 -3.34 -18.70
N PRO A 176 18.28 -4.31 -19.59
CA PRO A 176 18.33 -4.06 -21.02
C PRO A 176 17.04 -3.41 -21.50
N ARG A 177 17.13 -2.40 -22.38
CA ARG A 177 15.97 -1.62 -22.84
C ARG A 177 14.82 -2.50 -23.37
N ALA A 178 15.16 -3.60 -24.04
CA ALA A 178 14.19 -4.57 -24.56
C ALA A 178 13.39 -5.31 -23.48
N MET A 179 13.93 -5.43 -22.25
CA MET A 179 13.31 -6.16 -21.13
C MET A 179 12.42 -5.28 -20.24
N ARG A 180 12.59 -3.95 -20.28
CA ARG A 180 11.84 -3.03 -19.40
C ARG A 180 10.33 -3.13 -19.59
N ARG A 181 9.84 -3.07 -20.83
CA ARG A 181 8.41 -3.18 -21.14
C ARG A 181 7.86 -4.59 -20.84
N PRO A 182 8.49 -5.70 -21.26
CA PRO A 182 8.05 -7.04 -20.89
C PRO A 182 7.89 -7.25 -19.38
N VAL A 183 8.85 -6.78 -18.57
CA VAL A 183 8.76 -6.87 -17.11
C VAL A 183 7.53 -6.12 -16.58
N MET A 184 7.30 -4.89 -17.04
CA MET A 184 6.13 -4.13 -16.62
C MET A 184 4.80 -4.72 -17.14
N THR A 185 4.79 -5.35 -18.31
CA THR A 185 3.63 -6.09 -18.80
C THR A 185 3.34 -7.30 -17.92
N LEU A 186 4.35 -8.09 -17.57
CA LEU A 186 4.21 -9.22 -16.66
C LEU A 186 3.69 -8.76 -15.29
N TRP A 187 4.22 -7.67 -14.76
CA TRP A 187 3.75 -7.06 -13.53
C TRP A 187 2.26 -6.69 -13.59
N ARG A 188 1.78 -6.07 -14.69
CA ARG A 188 0.35 -5.77 -14.87
C ARG A 188 -0.53 -7.02 -14.92
N LEU A 189 -0.05 -8.11 -15.53
CA LEU A 189 -0.78 -9.38 -15.56
C LEU A 189 -0.89 -10.00 -14.15
N LEU A 190 0.18 -9.92 -13.36
CA LEU A 190 0.15 -10.34 -11.96
C LEU A 190 -0.78 -9.47 -11.12
N LEU A 191 -0.73 -8.15 -11.28
CA LEU A 191 -1.66 -7.22 -10.64
C LEU A 191 -3.11 -7.59 -10.96
N LEU A 192 -3.44 -7.84 -12.24
CA LEU A 192 -4.78 -8.27 -12.65
C LEU A 192 -5.18 -9.57 -11.95
N ALA A 193 -4.31 -10.59 -11.94
CA ALA A 193 -4.60 -11.87 -11.31
C ALA A 193 -4.88 -11.72 -9.80
N VAL A 194 -4.03 -10.98 -9.09
CA VAL A 194 -4.22 -10.68 -7.65
C VAL A 194 -5.53 -9.92 -7.43
N THR A 195 -5.79 -8.90 -8.23
CA THR A 195 -6.99 -8.07 -8.09
C THR A 195 -8.26 -8.88 -8.31
N LEU A 196 -8.27 -9.84 -9.24
CA LEU A 196 -9.39 -10.74 -9.46
C LEU A 196 -9.65 -11.62 -8.22
N VAL A 197 -8.59 -12.14 -7.58
CA VAL A 197 -8.70 -12.90 -6.32
C VAL A 197 -9.29 -12.03 -5.21
N VAL A 198 -8.75 -10.82 -5.03
CA VAL A 198 -9.25 -9.86 -4.03
C VAL A 198 -10.70 -9.50 -4.29
N ALA A 199 -11.09 -9.21 -5.53
CA ALA A 199 -12.46 -8.87 -5.90
C ALA A 199 -13.44 -10.04 -5.67
N ALA A 200 -12.98 -11.29 -5.86
CA ALA A 200 -13.78 -12.47 -5.58
C ALA A 200 -14.01 -12.64 -4.08
N ASP A 201 -12.94 -12.55 -3.27
CA ASP A 201 -12.95 -12.75 -1.82
C ASP A 201 -13.69 -11.60 -1.09
N HIS A 202 -13.39 -10.35 -1.45
CA HIS A 202 -13.94 -9.15 -0.80
C HIS A 202 -15.24 -8.66 -1.44
N GLY A 203 -15.73 -9.31 -2.49
CA GLY A 203 -16.80 -8.73 -3.29
C GLY A 203 -18.16 -8.60 -2.58
N ARG A 204 -18.37 -9.25 -1.43
CA ARG A 204 -19.52 -8.97 -0.55
C ARG A 204 -19.32 -7.67 0.25
N ALA A 205 -18.11 -7.45 0.76
CA ALA A 205 -17.72 -6.21 1.43
C ALA A 205 -17.81 -5.02 0.47
N LEU A 206 -17.18 -5.13 -0.70
CA LEU A 206 -17.17 -4.08 -1.73
C LEU A 206 -18.60 -3.67 -2.12
N ARG A 207 -19.52 -4.64 -2.28
CA ARG A 207 -20.91 -4.34 -2.59
C ARG A 207 -21.61 -3.55 -1.48
N ARG A 208 -21.29 -3.82 -0.22
CA ARG A 208 -21.82 -3.04 0.93
C ARG A 208 -21.27 -1.63 0.94
N LEU A 209 -20.05 -1.45 0.46
CA LEU A 209 -19.39 -0.15 0.28
C LEU A 209 -19.78 0.53 -1.05
N GLY A 210 -20.85 0.09 -1.72
CA GLY A 210 -21.32 0.69 -2.97
C GLY A 210 -20.48 0.38 -4.22
N LEU A 211 -19.47 -0.49 -4.12
CA LEU A 211 -18.55 -0.80 -5.21
C LEU A 211 -18.76 -2.21 -5.79
N GLY A 212 -19.01 -2.29 -7.10
CA GLY A 212 -19.08 -3.56 -7.82
C GLY A 212 -17.71 -4.19 -8.03
N ARG A 213 -17.62 -5.53 -8.01
CA ARG A 213 -16.37 -6.28 -8.25
C ARG A 213 -15.67 -5.89 -9.54
N LEU A 214 -16.42 -5.80 -10.64
CA LEU A 214 -15.88 -5.44 -11.95
C LEU A 214 -15.32 -4.02 -11.94
N ARG A 215 -16.04 -3.07 -11.32
CA ARG A 215 -15.56 -1.70 -11.18
C ARG A 215 -14.27 -1.63 -10.37
N PHE A 216 -14.19 -2.35 -9.25
CA PHE A 216 -12.95 -2.44 -8.48
C PHE A 216 -11.77 -2.95 -9.32
N VAL A 217 -11.97 -4.03 -10.08
CA VAL A 217 -10.92 -4.58 -10.98
C VAL A 217 -10.54 -3.56 -12.04
N THR A 218 -11.51 -2.92 -12.69
CA THR A 218 -11.26 -1.89 -13.71
C THR A 218 -10.49 -0.71 -13.16
N ASP A 219 -10.84 -0.21 -11.96
CA ASP A 219 -10.21 0.94 -11.33
C ASP A 219 -8.74 0.64 -10.98
N VAL A 220 -8.47 -0.54 -10.41
CA VAL A 220 -7.10 -1.02 -10.14
C VAL A 220 -6.28 -1.15 -11.43
N VAL A 221 -6.80 -1.86 -12.44
CA VAL A 221 -6.09 -2.08 -13.71
C VAL A 221 -5.85 -0.78 -14.46
N THR A 222 -6.78 0.17 -14.39
CA THR A 222 -6.63 1.50 -15.03
C THR A 222 -5.53 2.29 -14.34
N SER A 223 -5.47 2.26 -13.00
CA SER A 223 -4.42 2.94 -12.22
C SER A 223 -3.01 2.40 -12.49
N SER A 224 -2.88 1.13 -12.91
CA SER A 224 -1.60 0.53 -13.31
C SER A 224 -0.90 1.28 -14.45
N GLY A 225 -1.64 2.00 -15.30
CA GLY A 225 -1.07 2.79 -16.39
C GLY A 225 -0.19 3.95 -15.89
N ALA A 226 -0.60 4.62 -14.80
CA ALA A 226 0.18 5.69 -14.19
C ALA A 226 1.47 5.15 -13.56
N VAL A 227 1.38 4.03 -12.83
CA VAL A 227 2.53 3.33 -12.23
C VAL A 227 3.53 2.91 -13.31
N VAL A 228 3.08 2.23 -14.36
CA VAL A 228 3.95 1.79 -15.46
C VAL A 228 4.61 2.96 -16.17
N SER A 229 3.87 4.06 -16.35
CA SER A 229 4.42 5.27 -16.94
C SER A 229 5.51 5.89 -16.06
N ALA A 230 5.28 5.99 -14.75
CA ALA A 230 6.24 6.52 -13.78
C ALA A 230 7.51 5.66 -13.67
N VAL A 231 7.38 4.34 -13.72
CA VAL A 231 8.54 3.42 -13.67
C VAL A 231 9.33 3.43 -14.98
N LEU A 232 8.68 3.51 -16.14
CA LEU A 232 9.38 3.48 -17.44
C LEU A 232 9.95 4.83 -17.87
N ALA A 233 9.34 5.94 -17.46
CA ALA A 233 9.77 7.29 -17.78
C ALA A 233 9.79 8.14 -16.50
N PRO A 234 10.94 8.76 -16.16
CA PRO A 234 10.99 9.63 -15.00
C PRO A 234 10.08 10.82 -15.25
N ARG A 235 9.15 11.09 -14.32
CA ARG A 235 8.38 12.33 -14.28
C ARG A 235 8.58 12.98 -12.92
N PRO A 236 9.25 14.14 -12.84
CA PRO A 236 9.42 14.83 -11.57
C PRO A 236 8.11 15.40 -10.99
N ASP A 237 7.07 15.67 -11.79
CA ASP A 237 6.01 16.61 -11.36
C ASP A 237 4.54 16.15 -11.52
N THR A 238 4.23 14.86 -11.66
CA THR A 238 2.80 14.45 -11.81
C THR A 238 2.02 14.28 -10.51
N TRP A 239 2.67 14.36 -9.35
CA TRP A 239 2.03 14.10 -8.04
C TRP A 239 1.84 15.36 -7.19
N THR A 240 2.16 16.55 -7.72
CA THR A 240 2.08 17.84 -7.02
C THR A 240 0.80 18.63 -7.30
N LYS A 241 -0.27 18.00 -7.79
CA LYS A 241 -1.55 18.68 -7.96
C LYS A 241 -2.68 17.91 -7.31
N GLU A 242 -2.86 18.19 -6.03
CA GLU A 242 -4.16 18.54 -5.43
C GLU A 242 -3.82 19.22 -4.10
N GLY A 243 -3.98 20.54 -4.09
CA GLY A 243 -3.98 21.38 -2.89
C GLY A 243 -5.39 21.82 -2.58
#